data_AF-A0A0C9XMZ2-F1
#
_entry.id   AF-A0A0C9XMZ2-F1
#
_cell.length_a   1.000
_cell.length_b   1.000
_cell.length_c   1.000
_cell.angle_alpha   90.00
_cell.angle_beta   90.00
_cell.angle_gamma   90.00
#
_symmetry.space_group_name_H-M   'P 1'
#
loop_
_entity.id
_entity.type
_entity.pdbx_description
1 polymer ?
#
loop_
_entity_poly.entity_id
_entity_poly.type
_entity_poly.pdbx_seq_one_letter_code
_entity_poly.pdbx_strand_id
1 'polypeptide(L)'
;MSYSPKVVPLDNPAIRVLDACDPGRGILISHLDKSPIKHKIIAFTSPLLLYTVLTAITLWRASKSFSVIVAILLNDFYVAQPKYTIQEGTMKWIWKFVVTGIDYHLIRYILWPLITKFATTHLYLRLRHGFRQTEVVFRAPTGRRYDQIMSLPPDQCKHAWDQALIQATNKHFLRSNTGFNTRSPPWNLCYLASAHAYQLEAEGVYDLKNWEISVWHKNSDQRWTLWEAWKLGDSAQQAKTLEVIKRRLKDQGKLEFLAKWDAIMAQYKNENEEGKAALTQGLTDLFTQEGLDLTVLWDEALAEMGETP
;
A
#
# COMPACT_ATOMS: atom_id res chain seq x y z
N MET A 1 -14.32 -19.53 8.08
CA MET A 1 -14.09 -19.97 6.69
C MET A 1 -12.70 -19.51 6.28
N SER A 2 -11.76 -20.44 6.05
CA SER A 2 -10.42 -20.10 5.56
C SER A 2 -10.52 -19.96 4.03
N TYR A 3 -10.38 -18.75 3.50
CA TYR A 3 -10.33 -18.55 2.06
C TYR A 3 -8.95 -18.97 1.55
N SER A 4 -8.88 -20.15 0.95
CA SER A 4 -7.67 -20.66 0.31
C SER A 4 -7.31 -19.82 -0.93
N PRO A 5 -6.01 -19.58 -1.19
CA PRO A 5 -5.56 -18.93 -2.42
C PRO A 5 -6.04 -19.70 -3.66
N LYS A 6 -6.52 -18.98 -4.68
CA LYS A 6 -6.95 -19.55 -5.96
C LYS A 6 -5.85 -19.39 -7.00
N VAL A 7 -5.54 -20.46 -7.74
CA VAL A 7 -4.58 -20.36 -8.86
C VAL A 7 -5.19 -19.48 -9.96
N VAL A 8 -4.43 -18.48 -10.41
CA VAL A 8 -4.85 -17.58 -11.49
C VAL A 8 -4.69 -18.33 -12.82
N PRO A 9 -5.72 -18.39 -13.67
CA PRO A 9 -5.62 -18.99 -15.00
C PRO A 9 -4.53 -18.32 -15.85
N LEU A 10 -3.77 -19.11 -16.61
CA LEU A 10 -2.61 -18.62 -17.39
C LEU A 10 -2.98 -17.61 -18.49
N ASP A 11 -4.22 -17.67 -18.96
CA ASP A 11 -4.83 -16.75 -19.92
C ASP A 11 -5.26 -15.41 -19.30
N ASN A 12 -5.18 -15.26 -17.97
CA ASN A 12 -5.56 -14.03 -17.30
C ASN A 12 -4.59 -12.88 -17.65
N PRO A 13 -5.09 -11.75 -18.22
CA PRO A 13 -4.26 -10.60 -18.60
C PRO A 13 -3.44 -10.02 -17.44
N ALA A 14 -3.92 -10.16 -16.20
CA ALA A 14 -3.23 -9.71 -15.01
C ALA A 14 -1.84 -10.33 -14.86
N ILE A 15 -1.64 -11.57 -15.30
CA ILE A 15 -0.36 -12.29 -15.17
C ILE A 15 0.77 -11.53 -15.84
N ARG A 16 0.52 -10.94 -17.03
CA ARG A 16 1.52 -10.14 -17.74
C ARG A 16 2.02 -8.96 -16.90
N VAL A 17 1.11 -8.29 -16.19
CA VAL A 17 1.46 -7.17 -15.30
C VAL A 17 2.24 -7.68 -14.10
N LEU A 18 1.78 -8.78 -13.50
CA LEU A 18 2.40 -9.35 -12.31
C LEU A 18 3.83 -9.84 -12.60
N ASP A 19 4.06 -10.53 -13.72
CA ASP A 19 5.38 -11.02 -14.11
C ASP A 19 6.34 -9.88 -14.49
N ALA A 20 5.87 -8.86 -15.23
CA ALA A 20 6.70 -7.72 -15.61
C ALA A 20 7.10 -6.85 -14.40
N CYS A 21 6.29 -6.88 -13.33
CA CYS A 21 6.45 -5.99 -12.17
C CYS A 21 6.91 -6.71 -10.90
N ASP A 22 7.17 -8.01 -10.95
CA ASP A 22 7.67 -8.79 -9.82
C ASP A 22 9.14 -8.42 -9.55
N PRO A 23 9.48 -7.87 -8.38
CA PRO A 23 10.87 -7.57 -8.02
C PRO A 23 11.70 -8.84 -7.68
N GLY A 24 11.31 -10.00 -8.20
CA GLY A 24 11.90 -11.30 -7.89
C GLY A 24 11.53 -11.83 -6.50
N ARG A 25 10.43 -11.33 -5.91
CA ARG A 25 9.95 -11.76 -4.58
C ARG A 25 8.68 -12.60 -4.69
N GLY A 26 8.03 -12.61 -5.84
CA GLY A 26 6.84 -13.39 -6.12
C GLY A 26 5.63 -12.97 -5.30
N ILE A 27 5.56 -11.73 -4.79
CA ILE A 27 4.44 -11.24 -3.97
C ILE A 27 4.12 -9.78 -4.31
N LEU A 28 2.86 -9.50 -4.58
CA LEU A 28 2.31 -8.16 -4.85
C LEU A 28 0.98 -7.99 -4.14
N ILE A 29 0.67 -6.78 -3.67
CA ILE A 29 -0.64 -6.42 -3.12
C ILE A 29 -1.26 -5.35 -4.01
N SER A 30 -2.45 -5.61 -4.55
CA SER A 30 -3.25 -4.59 -5.24
C SER A 30 -4.40 -4.13 -4.37
N HIS A 31 -4.81 -2.88 -4.54
CA HIS A 31 -6.09 -2.38 -4.05
C HIS A 31 -6.56 -1.19 -4.90
N LEU A 32 -7.83 -0.84 -4.72
CA LEU A 32 -8.43 0.35 -5.32
C LEU A 32 -8.48 1.50 -4.33
N ASP A 33 -7.80 2.60 -4.68
CA ASP A 33 -7.87 3.87 -3.99
C ASP A 33 -9.02 4.72 -4.56
N LYS A 34 -10.09 4.79 -3.75
CA LYS A 34 -11.31 5.57 -4.02
C LYS A 34 -11.31 6.92 -3.30
N SER A 35 -10.16 7.37 -2.76
CA SER A 35 -10.07 8.66 -2.07
C SER A 35 -10.36 9.82 -3.04
N PRO A 36 -10.96 10.93 -2.54
CA PRO A 36 -11.28 12.07 -3.39
C PRO A 36 -10.03 12.67 -4.04
N ILE A 37 -10.14 13.11 -5.29
CA ILE A 37 -9.04 13.69 -6.07
C ILE A 37 -8.30 14.80 -5.32
N LYS A 38 -9.03 15.65 -4.57
CA LYS A 38 -8.42 16.72 -3.75
C LYS A 38 -7.41 16.17 -2.73
N HIS A 39 -7.73 15.08 -2.04
CA HIS A 39 -6.83 14.45 -1.07
C HIS A 39 -5.60 13.85 -1.76
N LYS A 40 -5.79 13.24 -2.94
CA LYS A 40 -4.69 12.70 -3.77
C LYS A 40 -3.72 13.80 -4.22
N ILE A 41 -4.24 14.95 -4.65
CA ILE A 41 -3.43 16.11 -5.04
C ILE A 41 -2.63 16.64 -3.85
N ILE A 42 -3.25 16.79 -2.67
CA ILE A 42 -2.56 17.27 -1.46
C ILE A 42 -1.42 16.30 -1.08
N ALA A 43 -1.72 14.99 -1.04
CA ALA A 43 -0.73 13.96 -0.73
C ALA A 43 0.45 13.94 -1.72
N PHE A 44 0.20 14.23 -3.00
CA PHE A 44 1.25 14.37 -4.02
C PHE A 44 2.02 15.69 -3.94
N THR A 45 1.36 16.78 -3.58
CA THR A 45 1.97 18.11 -3.61
C THR A 45 3.06 18.25 -2.55
N SER A 46 2.86 17.65 -1.37
CA SER A 46 3.87 17.66 -0.29
C SER A 46 5.26 17.14 -0.71
N PRO A 47 5.42 15.91 -1.23
CA PRO A 47 6.71 15.41 -1.70
C PRO A 47 7.22 16.15 -2.93
N LEU A 48 6.33 16.60 -3.84
CA LEU A 48 6.73 17.38 -5.00
C LEU A 48 7.38 18.71 -4.59
N LEU A 49 6.75 19.43 -3.66
CA LEU A 49 7.27 20.67 -3.10
C LEU A 49 8.61 20.43 -2.40
N LEU A 50 8.69 19.40 -1.55
CA LEU A 50 9.92 19.04 -0.85
C LEU A 50 11.06 18.78 -1.83
N TYR A 51 10.84 17.95 -2.85
CA TYR A 51 11.87 17.65 -3.85
C TYR A 51 12.22 18.87 -4.72
N THR A 52 11.25 19.74 -5.01
CA THR A 52 11.51 21.00 -5.73
C THR A 52 12.41 21.92 -4.90
N VAL A 53 12.11 22.11 -3.61
CA VAL A 53 12.92 22.92 -2.69
C VAL A 53 14.31 22.32 -2.52
N LEU A 54 14.43 21.02 -2.28
CA LEU A 54 15.73 20.35 -2.17
C LEU A 54 16.55 20.49 -3.45
N THR A 55 15.91 20.35 -4.62
CA THR A 55 16.58 20.55 -5.92
C THR A 55 17.05 22.00 -6.07
N ALA A 56 16.20 22.98 -5.76
CA ALA A 56 16.52 24.40 -5.86
C ALA A 56 17.68 24.79 -4.94
N ILE A 57 17.65 24.36 -3.67
CA ILE A 57 18.76 24.58 -2.71
C ILE A 57 20.04 23.94 -3.23
N THR A 58 19.95 22.73 -3.76
CA THR A 58 21.10 22.00 -4.28
C THR A 58 21.70 22.67 -5.51
N LEU A 59 20.88 23.09 -6.47
CA LEU A 59 21.34 23.84 -7.63
C LEU A 59 21.94 25.19 -7.23
N TRP A 60 21.33 25.88 -6.27
CA TRP A 60 21.87 27.12 -5.72
C TRP A 60 23.24 26.89 -5.08
N ARG A 61 23.39 25.86 -4.24
CA ARG A 61 24.69 25.48 -3.64
C ARG A 61 25.72 25.11 -4.70
N ALA A 62 25.35 24.25 -5.65
CA ALA A 62 26.21 23.84 -6.76
C ALA A 62 26.67 25.05 -7.60
N SER A 63 25.81 26.07 -7.79
CA SER A 63 26.18 27.29 -8.51
C SER A 63 27.28 28.10 -7.80
N LYS A 64 27.35 28.07 -6.46
CA LYS A 64 28.40 28.75 -5.68
C LYS A 64 29.73 27.99 -5.69
N SER A 65 29.68 26.68 -5.86
CA SER A 65 30.83 25.79 -5.97
C SER A 65 31.15 25.39 -7.42
N PHE A 66 30.52 26.05 -8.41
CA PHE A 66 30.55 25.65 -9.81
C PHE A 66 31.97 25.55 -10.36
N SER A 67 32.86 26.50 -10.04
CA SER A 67 34.25 26.48 -10.51
C SER A 67 35.05 25.26 -10.02
N VAL A 68 34.77 24.79 -8.80
CA VAL A 68 35.44 23.61 -8.23
C VAL A 68 34.87 22.33 -8.85
N ILE A 69 33.55 22.27 -9.02
CA ILE A 69 32.87 21.13 -9.67
C ILE A 69 33.36 20.97 -11.12
N VAL A 70 33.44 22.06 -11.88
CA VAL A 70 33.94 22.05 -13.26
C VAL A 70 35.40 21.61 -13.34
N ALA A 71 36.26 22.09 -12.44
CA ALA A 71 37.66 21.68 -12.43
C ALA A 71 37.85 20.20 -12.10
N ILE A 72 37.04 19.64 -11.20
CA ILE A 72 37.02 18.20 -10.91
C ILE A 72 36.56 17.42 -12.16
N LEU A 73 35.51 17.89 -12.84
CA LEU A 73 34.95 17.21 -14.02
C LEU A 73 35.88 17.26 -15.24
N LEU A 74 36.54 18.39 -15.48
CA LEU A 74 37.47 18.57 -16.60
C LEU A 74 38.86 17.99 -16.31
N ASN A 75 39.10 17.51 -15.09
CA ASN A 75 40.43 17.20 -14.56
C ASN A 75 41.44 18.34 -14.82
N ASP A 76 40.93 19.56 -14.85
CA ASP A 76 41.65 20.77 -15.22
C ASP A 76 41.53 21.79 -14.08
N PHE A 77 42.48 21.71 -13.17
CA PHE A 77 42.56 22.61 -12.03
C PHE A 77 42.96 24.04 -12.43
N TYR A 78 43.36 24.30 -13.69
CA TYR A 78 43.52 25.67 -14.18
C TYR A 78 42.18 26.41 -14.28
N VAL A 79 41.07 25.71 -14.54
CA VAL A 79 39.73 26.32 -14.57
C VAL A 79 39.21 26.67 -13.17
N ALA A 80 39.64 25.91 -12.16
CA ALA A 80 39.41 26.27 -10.75
C ALA A 80 40.43 27.28 -10.23
N GLN A 81 41.48 27.63 -10.99
CA GLN A 81 42.44 28.60 -10.52
C GLN A 81 41.73 29.94 -10.35
N PRO A 82 41.64 30.40 -9.11
CA PRO A 82 41.06 31.68 -8.83
C PRO A 82 42.01 32.75 -9.36
N LYS A 83 41.47 33.80 -9.98
CA LYS A 83 42.20 35.07 -10.16
C LYS A 83 42.43 35.69 -8.78
N TYR A 84 43.32 35.13 -7.96
CA TYR A 84 43.54 35.61 -6.60
C TYR A 84 44.73 36.56 -6.50
N THR A 85 44.42 37.77 -6.04
CA THR A 85 45.24 38.52 -5.09
C THR A 85 45.50 37.65 -3.86
N ILE A 86 46.74 37.66 -3.36
CA ILE A 86 47.37 36.77 -2.34
C ILE A 86 46.63 36.68 -0.97
N GLN A 87 45.46 37.29 -0.78
CA GLN A 87 44.79 37.45 0.52
C GLN A 87 43.84 36.31 0.95
N GLU A 88 43.41 35.40 0.07
CA GLU A 88 42.59 34.26 0.50
C GLU A 88 43.46 33.07 0.91
N GLY A 89 43.65 32.90 2.22
CA GLY A 89 44.52 31.86 2.78
C GLY A 89 44.13 30.43 2.38
N THR A 90 45.15 29.57 2.27
CA THR A 90 45.06 28.13 1.92
C THR A 90 43.95 27.37 2.66
N MET A 91 43.66 27.75 3.91
CA MET A 91 42.57 27.17 4.71
C MET A 91 41.18 27.40 4.10
N LYS A 92 40.90 28.56 3.51
CA LYS A 92 39.62 28.82 2.82
C LYS A 92 39.44 27.90 1.62
N TRP A 93 40.54 27.61 0.92
CA TRP A 93 40.55 26.73 -0.24
C TRP A 93 40.29 25.27 0.16
N ILE A 94 40.99 24.77 1.18
CA ILE A 94 40.74 23.43 1.74
C ILE A 94 39.27 23.30 2.16
N TRP A 95 38.73 24.29 2.87
CA TRP A 95 37.33 24.30 3.27
C TRP A 95 36.36 24.22 2.08
N LYS A 96 36.62 24.97 1.00
CA LYS A 96 35.81 24.94 -0.21
C LYS A 96 35.81 23.55 -0.87
N PHE A 97 36.94 22.86 -0.90
CA PHE A 97 37.04 21.49 -1.40
C PHE A 97 36.27 20.50 -0.54
N VAL A 98 36.41 20.58 0.80
CA VAL A 98 35.66 19.73 1.74
C VAL A 98 34.15 19.92 1.56
N VAL A 99 33.67 21.17 1.52
CA VAL A 99 32.26 21.48 1.31
C VAL A 99 31.77 20.97 -0.04
N THR A 100 32.55 21.16 -1.11
CA THR A 100 32.19 20.66 -2.45
C THR A 100 32.15 19.13 -2.50
N GLY A 101 33.05 18.45 -1.80
CA GLY A 101 33.04 16.99 -1.68
C GLY A 101 31.81 16.46 -0.96
N ILE A 102 31.42 17.12 0.14
CA ILE A 102 30.17 16.81 0.86
C ILE A 102 28.96 17.05 -0.05
N ASP A 103 28.89 18.20 -0.72
CA ASP A 103 27.79 18.52 -1.64
C ASP A 103 27.70 17.49 -2.77
N TYR A 104 28.82 17.14 -3.40
CA TYR A 104 28.86 16.10 -4.43
C TYR A 104 28.34 14.76 -3.90
N HIS A 105 28.76 14.35 -2.69
CA HIS A 105 28.31 13.11 -2.08
C HIS A 105 26.79 13.13 -1.80
N LEU A 106 26.27 14.21 -1.21
CA LEU A 106 24.84 14.40 -0.96
C LEU A 106 24.03 14.35 -2.25
N ILE A 107 24.50 15.03 -3.31
CA ILE A 107 23.85 15.04 -4.61
C ILE A 107 23.85 13.65 -5.22
N ARG A 108 25.02 13.02 -5.32
CA ARG A 108 25.22 11.78 -6.09
C ARG A 108 24.56 10.56 -5.46
N TYR A 109 24.63 10.44 -4.12
CA TYR A 109 24.22 9.23 -3.41
C TYR A 109 22.87 9.36 -2.70
N ILE A 110 22.47 10.56 -2.29
CA ILE A 110 21.21 10.77 -1.55
C ILE A 110 20.15 11.37 -2.47
N LEU A 111 20.42 12.56 -3.01
CA LEU A 111 19.38 13.35 -3.66
C LEU A 111 19.07 12.85 -5.09
N TRP A 112 20.09 12.51 -5.88
CA TRP A 112 19.91 12.07 -7.26
C TRP A 112 19.07 10.79 -7.36
N PRO A 113 19.33 9.71 -6.59
CA PRO A 113 18.46 8.52 -6.61
C PRO A 113 17.03 8.82 -6.15
N LEU A 114 16.87 9.72 -5.17
CA LEU A 114 15.56 10.11 -4.63
C LEU A 114 14.72 10.86 -5.67
N ILE A 115 15.29 11.90 -6.29
CA ILE A 115 14.63 12.71 -7.32
C ILE A 115 14.36 11.87 -8.56
N THR A 116 15.36 11.13 -9.05
CA THR A 116 15.18 10.31 -10.26
C THR A 116 14.11 9.26 -10.05
N LYS A 117 14.11 8.55 -8.92
CA LYS A 117 13.04 7.60 -8.57
C LYS A 117 11.68 8.28 -8.52
N PHE A 118 11.55 9.45 -7.89
CA PHE A 118 10.27 10.17 -7.85
C PHE A 118 9.81 10.62 -9.24
N ALA A 119 10.73 11.16 -10.04
CA ALA A 119 10.48 11.68 -11.38
C ALA A 119 10.03 10.57 -12.33
N THR A 120 10.76 9.45 -12.38
CA THR A 120 10.49 8.33 -13.31
C THR A 120 9.31 7.45 -12.88
N THR A 121 8.88 7.54 -11.62
CA THR A 121 7.76 6.74 -11.11
C THR A 121 6.53 7.60 -10.86
N HIS A 122 6.42 8.24 -9.71
CA HIS A 122 5.20 8.90 -9.28
C HIS A 122 4.87 10.11 -10.15
N LEU A 123 5.84 11.00 -10.40
CA LEU A 123 5.61 12.18 -11.25
C LEU A 123 5.24 11.76 -12.68
N TYR A 124 5.99 10.81 -13.26
CA TYR A 124 5.68 10.27 -14.59
C TYR A 124 4.27 9.71 -14.67
N LEU A 125 3.84 8.90 -13.69
CA LEU A 125 2.49 8.35 -13.64
C LEU A 125 1.44 9.47 -13.63
N ARG A 126 1.66 10.53 -12.84
CA ARG A 126 0.75 11.69 -12.76
C ARG A 126 0.73 12.52 -14.03
N LEU A 127 1.86 12.71 -14.70
CA LEU A 127 1.91 13.40 -16.00
C LEU A 127 1.22 12.59 -17.10
N ARG A 128 1.34 11.26 -17.08
CA ARG A 128 0.79 10.36 -18.11
C ARG A 128 -0.71 10.10 -17.94
N HIS A 129 -1.17 9.87 -16.71
CA HIS A 129 -2.54 9.40 -16.43
C HIS A 129 -3.37 10.37 -15.58
N GLY A 130 -2.78 11.43 -15.04
CA GLY A 130 -3.46 12.39 -14.17
C GLY A 130 -3.85 11.83 -12.80
N PHE A 131 -4.83 12.50 -12.16
CA PHE A 131 -5.49 12.01 -10.96
C PHE A 131 -6.85 11.45 -11.33
N ARG A 132 -7.14 10.23 -10.89
CA ARG A 132 -8.38 9.51 -11.24
C ARG A 132 -9.25 9.32 -10.00
N GLN A 133 -10.57 9.19 -10.21
CA GLN A 133 -11.50 8.92 -9.12
C GLN A 133 -11.20 7.57 -8.44
N THR A 134 -10.97 6.54 -9.24
CA THR A 134 -10.50 5.22 -8.77
C THR A 134 -9.11 4.97 -9.33
N GLU A 135 -8.16 4.70 -8.45
CA GLU A 135 -6.76 4.41 -8.81
C GLU A 135 -6.39 3.00 -8.36
N VAL A 136 -5.69 2.25 -9.19
CA VAL A 136 -5.15 0.95 -8.78
C VAL A 136 -3.77 1.16 -8.19
N VAL A 137 -3.57 0.63 -7.00
CA VAL A 137 -2.35 0.82 -6.23
C VAL A 137 -1.74 -0.53 -5.94
N PHE A 138 -0.57 -0.76 -6.54
CA PHE A 138 0.25 -1.94 -6.27
C PHE A 138 1.30 -1.64 -5.22
N ARG A 139 1.56 -2.62 -4.37
CA ARG A 139 2.66 -2.61 -3.42
C ARG A 139 3.46 -3.90 -3.51
N ALA A 140 4.76 -3.77 -3.41
CA ALA A 140 5.71 -4.88 -3.45
C ALA A 140 6.62 -4.84 -2.21
N PRO A 141 6.99 -6.00 -1.65
CA PRO A 141 7.86 -6.06 -0.49
C PRO A 141 9.30 -5.72 -0.90
N THR A 142 9.85 -4.64 -0.36
CA THR A 142 11.19 -4.16 -0.72
C THR A 142 11.90 -3.46 0.44
N GLY A 143 13.22 -3.37 0.36
CA GLY A 143 14.07 -2.62 1.28
C GLY A 143 14.37 -3.35 2.60
N ARG A 144 15.09 -2.66 3.49
CA ARG A 144 15.68 -3.27 4.70
C ARG A 144 14.70 -4.01 5.59
N ARG A 145 13.45 -3.53 5.71
CA ARG A 145 12.45 -4.19 6.57
C ARG A 145 12.06 -5.57 6.05
N TYR A 146 12.01 -5.74 4.72
CA TYR A 146 11.80 -7.04 4.12
C TYR A 146 12.95 -7.99 4.48
N ASP A 147 14.18 -7.55 4.26
CA ASP A 147 15.37 -8.35 4.54
C ASP A 147 15.46 -8.73 6.03
N GLN A 148 15.09 -7.81 6.93
CA GLN A 148 14.97 -8.09 8.36
C GLN A 148 13.95 -9.18 8.66
N ILE A 149 12.73 -9.11 8.11
CA ILE A 149 11.69 -10.12 8.37
C ILE A 149 12.16 -11.49 7.85
N MET A 150 12.75 -11.53 6.65
CA MET A 150 13.24 -12.77 6.04
C MET A 150 14.45 -13.37 6.78
N SER A 151 15.19 -12.57 7.55
CA SER A 151 16.33 -13.04 8.37
C SER A 151 15.92 -13.63 9.73
N LEU A 152 14.64 -13.54 10.11
CA LEU A 152 14.14 -14.08 11.38
C LEU A 152 14.02 -15.62 11.35
N PRO A 153 14.01 -16.28 12.52
CA PRO A 153 13.67 -17.70 12.62
C PRO A 153 12.29 -18.00 12.00
N PRO A 154 12.05 -19.21 11.44
CA PRO A 154 10.86 -19.52 10.64
C PRO A 154 9.51 -19.11 11.27
N ASP A 155 9.30 -19.42 12.55
CA ASP A 155 8.05 -19.10 13.25
C ASP A 155 7.86 -17.59 13.44
N GLN A 156 8.94 -16.88 13.75
CA GLN A 156 8.92 -15.42 13.92
C GLN A 156 8.80 -14.70 12.58
N CYS A 157 9.46 -15.21 11.54
CA CYS A 157 9.36 -14.73 10.17
C CYS A 157 7.91 -14.81 9.70
N LYS A 158 7.28 -15.99 9.85
CA LYS A 158 5.87 -16.19 9.49
C LYS A 158 4.95 -15.22 10.23
N HIS A 159 5.09 -15.12 11.55
CA HIS A 159 4.27 -14.20 12.35
C HIS A 159 4.46 -12.73 11.93
N ALA A 160 5.71 -12.27 11.77
CA ALA A 160 6.00 -10.90 11.36
C ALA A 160 5.51 -10.60 9.93
N TRP A 161 5.60 -11.58 9.04
CA TRP A 161 5.08 -11.48 7.68
C TRP A 161 3.55 -11.38 7.66
N ASP A 162 2.87 -12.26 8.39
CA ASP A 162 1.41 -12.27 8.50
C ASP A 162 0.90 -10.96 9.09
N GLN A 163 1.54 -10.45 10.15
CA GLN A 163 1.19 -9.16 10.74
C GLN A 163 1.37 -8.00 9.75
N ALA A 164 2.48 -7.98 9.01
CA ALA A 164 2.72 -6.96 7.98
C ALA A 164 1.70 -7.04 6.84
N LEU A 165 1.29 -8.25 6.45
CA LEU A 165 0.30 -8.48 5.42
C LEU A 165 -1.11 -8.06 5.87
N ILE A 166 -1.50 -8.38 7.10
CA ILE A 166 -2.77 -7.96 7.71
C ILE A 166 -2.83 -6.43 7.77
N GLN A 167 -1.77 -5.77 8.22
CA GLN A 167 -1.72 -4.31 8.26
C GLN A 167 -1.85 -3.70 6.86
N ALA A 168 -1.17 -4.27 5.86
CA ALA A 168 -1.22 -3.77 4.49
C ALA A 168 -2.58 -3.97 3.83
N THR A 169 -3.31 -5.02 4.19
CA THR A 169 -4.64 -5.36 3.62
C THR A 169 -5.81 -4.83 4.46
N ASN A 170 -5.53 -4.19 5.59
CA ASN A 170 -6.55 -3.65 6.49
C ASN A 170 -7.41 -2.58 5.78
N LYS A 171 -8.73 -2.81 5.72
CA LYS A 171 -9.70 -1.91 5.06
C LYS A 171 -9.70 -0.51 5.66
N HIS A 172 -9.59 -0.37 6.99
CA HIS A 172 -9.55 0.92 7.65
C HIS A 172 -8.29 1.68 7.24
N PHE A 173 -7.12 1.04 7.27
CA PHE A 173 -5.86 1.63 6.80
C PHE A 173 -5.93 2.12 5.35
N LEU A 174 -6.51 1.30 4.45
CA LEU A 174 -6.66 1.62 3.03
C LEU A 174 -7.71 2.70 2.75
N ARG A 175 -8.73 2.86 3.60
CA ARG A 175 -9.76 3.89 3.46
C ARG A 175 -9.34 5.23 4.05
N SER A 176 -8.58 5.22 5.14
CA SER A 176 -8.12 6.44 5.82
C SER A 176 -6.91 7.08 5.14
N ASN A 177 -6.20 6.34 4.28
CA ASN A 177 -5.03 6.82 3.56
C ASN A 177 -5.27 6.88 2.05
N THR A 178 -4.72 7.90 1.40
CA THR A 178 -4.62 7.92 -0.06
C THR A 178 -3.67 6.82 -0.52
N GLY A 179 -3.80 6.36 -1.77
CA GLY A 179 -2.94 5.35 -2.37
C GLY A 179 -1.45 5.64 -2.17
N PHE A 180 -1.06 6.92 -2.27
CA PHE A 180 0.31 7.39 -2.02
C PHE A 180 0.80 7.15 -0.58
N ASN A 181 -0.09 7.26 0.41
CA ASN A 181 0.18 7.09 1.84
C ASN A 181 -0.01 5.65 2.34
N THR A 182 -0.42 4.71 1.48
CA THR A 182 -0.57 3.29 1.87
C THR A 182 0.75 2.51 2.00
N ARG A 183 1.89 3.21 2.08
CA ARG A 183 3.19 2.61 2.33
C ARG A 183 3.26 2.15 3.78
N SER A 184 3.52 0.87 3.98
CA SER A 184 3.77 0.29 5.29
C SER A 184 4.88 -0.73 5.14
N PRO A 185 6.10 -0.48 5.67
CA PRO A 185 7.21 -1.42 5.52
C PRO A 185 6.79 -2.84 5.92
N PRO A 186 7.11 -3.87 5.11
CA PRO A 186 8.02 -3.87 3.96
C PRO A 186 7.38 -3.43 2.62
N TRP A 187 6.10 -3.09 2.59
CA TRP A 187 5.33 -2.81 1.39
C TRP A 187 5.56 -1.39 0.87
N ASN A 188 6.25 -1.29 -0.27
CA ASN A 188 6.45 -0.04 -1.00
C ASN A 188 5.63 -0.01 -2.29
N LEU A 189 5.28 1.18 -2.76
CA LEU A 189 4.47 1.35 -3.97
C LEU A 189 5.21 0.88 -5.23
N CYS A 190 4.52 0.12 -6.06
CA CYS A 190 4.98 -0.32 -7.38
C CYS A 190 4.19 0.44 -8.47
N TYR A 191 4.68 1.63 -8.81
CA TYR A 191 4.00 2.49 -9.79
C TYR A 191 4.01 1.90 -11.21
N LEU A 192 5.00 1.06 -11.54
CA LEU A 192 5.07 0.37 -12.83
C LEU A 192 3.86 -0.57 -13.00
N ALA A 193 3.54 -1.36 -11.99
CA ALA A 193 2.36 -2.23 -12.01
C ALA A 193 1.07 -1.43 -12.13
N SER A 194 0.95 -0.29 -11.43
CA SER A 194 -0.19 0.62 -11.60
C SER A 194 -0.30 1.17 -13.02
N ALA A 195 0.81 1.57 -13.65
CA ALA A 195 0.82 2.07 -15.03
C ALA A 195 0.37 0.99 -16.03
N HIS A 196 0.90 -0.23 -15.90
CA HIS A 196 0.50 -1.35 -16.76
C HIS A 196 -0.97 -1.75 -16.55
N ALA A 197 -1.47 -1.69 -15.31
CA ALA A 197 -2.89 -1.94 -15.05
C ALA A 197 -3.80 -0.88 -15.70
N TYR A 198 -3.38 0.40 -15.71
CA TYR A 198 -4.09 1.44 -16.47
C TYR A 198 -4.02 1.23 -17.98
N GLN A 199 -2.91 0.68 -18.48
CA GLN A 199 -2.80 0.32 -19.89
C GLN A 199 -3.78 -0.80 -20.26
N LEU A 200 -3.87 -1.87 -19.47
CA LEU A 200 -4.82 -2.96 -19.71
C LEU A 200 -6.28 -2.50 -19.69
N GLU A 201 -6.62 -1.55 -18.81
CA GLU A 201 -7.94 -0.94 -18.79
C GLU A 201 -8.18 -0.08 -20.03
N ALA A 202 -7.20 0.73 -20.44
CA ALA A 202 -7.31 1.56 -21.64
C ALA A 202 -7.47 0.72 -22.93
N GLU A 203 -6.88 -0.48 -22.95
CA GLU A 203 -7.04 -1.48 -24.02
C GLU A 203 -8.38 -2.23 -23.95
N GLY A 204 -9.16 -2.05 -22.86
CA GLY A 204 -10.44 -2.74 -22.65
C GLY A 204 -10.30 -4.22 -22.29
N VAL A 205 -9.08 -4.67 -21.97
CA VAL A 205 -8.75 -6.08 -21.73
C VAL A 205 -9.01 -6.49 -20.28
N TYR A 206 -8.88 -5.56 -19.34
CA TYR A 206 -9.06 -5.84 -17.91
C TYR A 206 -9.65 -4.65 -17.16
N ASP A 207 -10.81 -4.84 -16.51
CA ASP A 207 -11.46 -3.79 -15.71
C ASP A 207 -10.66 -3.49 -14.43
N LEU A 208 -10.56 -2.21 -14.06
CA LEU A 208 -9.97 -1.78 -12.80
C LEU A 208 -10.62 -2.44 -11.60
N LYS A 209 -11.93 -2.72 -11.65
CA LYS A 209 -12.65 -3.37 -10.54
C LYS A 209 -12.06 -4.73 -10.16
N ASN A 210 -11.41 -5.40 -11.10
CA ASN A 210 -10.78 -6.70 -10.85
C ASN A 210 -9.47 -6.59 -10.05
N TRP A 211 -8.98 -5.36 -9.78
CA TRP A 211 -7.82 -5.09 -8.92
C TRP A 211 -8.20 -4.68 -7.50
N GLU A 212 -9.36 -5.13 -7.01
CA GLU A 212 -9.75 -4.99 -5.60
C GLU A 212 -8.69 -5.56 -4.63
N ILE A 213 -8.91 -5.37 -3.32
CA ILE A 213 -7.91 -5.69 -2.29
C ILE A 213 -7.51 -7.17 -2.40
N SER A 214 -6.33 -7.40 -2.95
CA SER A 214 -5.87 -8.71 -3.38
C SER A 214 -4.41 -8.87 -3.09
N VAL A 215 -4.05 -10.06 -2.61
CA VAL A 215 -2.67 -10.48 -2.43
C VAL A 215 -2.36 -11.50 -3.50
N TRP A 216 -1.43 -11.15 -4.37
CA TRP A 216 -0.93 -11.99 -5.43
C TRP A 216 0.38 -12.61 -4.93
N HIS A 217 0.49 -13.93 -4.94
CA HIS A 217 1.73 -14.59 -4.60
C HIS A 217 2.04 -15.72 -5.57
N LYS A 218 3.32 -16.05 -5.79
CA LYS A 218 3.72 -17.23 -6.55
C LYS A 218 3.67 -18.45 -5.65
N ASN A 219 3.17 -19.56 -6.18
CA ASN A 219 3.25 -20.86 -5.53
C ASN A 219 4.62 -21.53 -5.80
N SER A 220 4.82 -22.75 -5.28
CA SER A 220 6.03 -23.55 -5.53
C SER A 220 6.33 -23.75 -7.02
N ASP A 221 5.28 -23.80 -7.86
CA ASP A 221 5.37 -24.01 -9.30
C ASP A 221 5.58 -22.70 -10.08
N GLN A 222 5.90 -21.59 -9.40
CA GLN A 222 6.03 -20.25 -9.98
C GLN A 222 4.75 -19.70 -10.63
N ARG A 223 3.58 -20.28 -10.33
CA ARG A 223 2.28 -19.79 -10.80
C ARG A 223 1.69 -18.80 -9.83
N TRP A 224 1.09 -17.74 -10.36
CA TRP A 224 0.39 -16.75 -9.55
C TRP A 224 -0.87 -17.35 -8.93
N THR A 225 -1.04 -17.11 -7.64
CA THR A 225 -2.24 -17.39 -6.88
C THR A 225 -2.77 -16.08 -6.31
N LEU A 226 -4.09 -15.95 -6.33
CA LEU A 226 -4.84 -14.80 -5.88
C LEU A 226 -5.51 -15.11 -4.55
N TRP A 227 -5.24 -14.27 -3.57
CA TRP A 227 -5.96 -14.23 -2.30
C TRP A 227 -6.79 -12.95 -2.22
N GLU A 228 -8.11 -13.11 -2.29
CA GLU A 228 -9.10 -12.02 -2.28
C GLU A 228 -9.31 -11.48 -0.86
N ALA A 229 -8.35 -10.69 -0.36
CA ALA A 229 -8.38 -10.15 1.00
C ALA A 229 -9.59 -9.23 1.26
N TRP A 230 -10.19 -8.63 0.22
CA TRP A 230 -11.43 -7.86 0.34
C TRP A 230 -12.60 -8.67 0.92
N LYS A 231 -12.67 -9.99 0.62
CA LYS A 231 -13.69 -10.91 1.14
C LYS A 231 -13.47 -11.25 2.62
N LEU A 232 -12.21 -11.32 3.06
CA LEU A 232 -11.89 -11.61 4.46
C LEU A 232 -12.17 -10.45 5.40
N GLY A 233 -11.93 -9.20 4.96
CA GLY A 233 -12.16 -8.04 5.81
C GLY A 233 -13.61 -7.89 6.24
N ASP A 234 -14.56 -8.37 5.42
CA ASP A 234 -15.96 -8.46 5.85
C ASP A 234 -16.12 -9.55 6.91
N SER A 235 -15.53 -10.74 6.75
CA SER A 235 -15.71 -11.83 7.74
C SER A 235 -15.16 -11.54 9.14
N ALA A 236 -14.00 -10.87 9.27
CA ALA A 236 -13.41 -10.57 10.58
C ALA A 236 -14.11 -9.40 11.29
N GLN A 237 -14.50 -8.36 10.52
CA GLN A 237 -15.31 -7.27 11.03
C GLN A 237 -16.73 -7.76 11.36
N GLN A 238 -17.33 -8.60 10.51
CA GLN A 238 -18.60 -9.27 10.78
C GLN A 238 -18.52 -10.13 12.04
N ALA A 239 -17.45 -10.90 12.23
CA ALA A 239 -17.27 -11.70 13.46
C ALA A 239 -17.23 -10.82 14.72
N LYS A 240 -16.47 -9.72 14.69
CA LYS A 240 -16.44 -8.75 15.81
C LYS A 240 -17.78 -8.06 16.02
N THR A 241 -18.45 -7.64 14.94
CA THR A 241 -19.79 -7.02 15.00
C THR A 241 -20.78 -8.00 15.61
N LEU A 242 -20.76 -9.26 15.18
CA LEU A 242 -21.59 -10.33 15.73
C LEU A 242 -21.30 -10.58 17.21
N GLU A 243 -20.04 -10.54 17.64
CA GLU A 243 -19.69 -10.65 19.07
C GLU A 243 -20.25 -9.48 19.89
N VAL A 244 -20.21 -8.25 19.38
CA VAL A 244 -20.80 -7.07 20.02
C VAL A 244 -22.32 -7.20 20.11
N ILE A 245 -22.99 -7.59 19.01
CA ILE A 245 -24.43 -7.84 18.98
C ILE A 245 -24.82 -8.93 19.99
N LYS A 246 -24.08 -10.05 20.01
CA LYS A 246 -24.30 -11.15 20.97
C LYS A 246 -24.14 -10.69 22.42
N ARG A 247 -23.15 -9.83 22.70
CA ARG A 247 -22.95 -9.26 24.03
C ARG A 247 -24.14 -8.39 24.44
N ARG A 248 -24.60 -7.48 23.58
CA ARG A 248 -25.77 -6.63 23.86
C ARG A 248 -27.03 -7.43 24.10
N LEU A 249 -27.30 -8.44 23.26
CA LEU A 249 -28.46 -9.31 23.43
C LEU A 249 -28.39 -10.11 24.75
N LYS A 250 -27.18 -10.50 25.17
CA LYS A 250 -26.96 -11.12 26.48
C LYS A 250 -27.25 -10.14 27.62
N ASP A 251 -26.78 -8.91 27.52
CA ASP A 251 -27.01 -7.86 28.53
C ASP A 251 -28.49 -7.45 28.62
N GLN A 252 -29.24 -7.56 27.52
CA GLN A 252 -30.71 -7.40 27.47
C GLN A 252 -31.49 -8.63 27.99
N GLY A 253 -30.80 -9.67 28.46
CA GLY A 253 -31.43 -10.89 28.98
C GLY A 253 -31.99 -11.84 27.92
N LYS A 254 -31.71 -11.62 26.63
CA LYS A 254 -32.22 -12.45 25.50
C LYS A 254 -31.38 -13.72 25.28
N LEU A 255 -31.13 -14.48 26.35
CA LEU A 255 -30.30 -15.69 26.30
C LEU A 255 -30.93 -16.82 25.48
N GLU A 256 -32.25 -16.98 25.54
CA GLU A 256 -32.97 -18.01 24.77
C GLU A 256 -32.91 -17.75 23.26
N PHE A 257 -32.97 -16.49 22.85
CA PHE A 257 -32.78 -16.07 21.46
C PHE A 257 -31.37 -16.40 20.97
N LEU A 258 -30.35 -16.12 21.77
CA LEU A 258 -28.96 -16.43 21.43
C LEU A 258 -28.74 -17.95 21.26
N ALA A 259 -29.37 -18.78 22.09
CA ALA A 259 -29.31 -20.23 21.95
C ALA A 259 -29.97 -20.71 20.63
N LYS A 260 -31.12 -20.12 20.25
CA LYS A 260 -31.78 -20.41 18.97
C LYS A 260 -30.94 -19.95 17.78
N TRP A 261 -30.35 -18.75 17.86
CA TRP A 261 -29.42 -18.25 16.83
C TRP A 261 -28.25 -19.22 16.66
N ASP A 262 -27.55 -19.57 17.75
CA ASP A 262 -26.39 -20.46 17.69
C ASP A 262 -26.74 -21.85 17.16
N ALA A 263 -27.93 -22.37 17.47
CA ALA A 263 -28.44 -23.61 16.90
C ALA A 263 -28.63 -23.52 15.37
N ILE A 264 -29.24 -22.44 14.87
CA ILE A 264 -29.40 -22.20 13.43
C ILE A 264 -28.03 -22.08 12.75
N MET A 265 -27.10 -21.31 13.32
CA MET A 265 -25.75 -21.15 12.76
C MET A 265 -24.94 -22.45 12.75
N ALA A 266 -25.13 -23.31 13.77
CA ALA A 266 -24.47 -24.62 13.84
C ALA A 266 -25.04 -25.60 12.81
N GLN A 267 -26.34 -25.55 12.56
CA GLN A 267 -27.04 -26.43 11.61
C GLN A 267 -26.55 -26.21 10.17
N TYR A 268 -26.29 -24.97 9.77
CA TYR A 268 -25.93 -24.61 8.39
C TYR A 268 -24.42 -24.38 8.16
N LYS A 269 -23.56 -24.80 9.11
CA LYS A 269 -22.11 -24.48 9.10
C LYS A 269 -21.33 -25.03 7.89
N ASN A 270 -21.87 -26.01 7.16
CA ASN A 270 -21.19 -26.76 6.10
C ASN A 270 -21.97 -26.93 4.78
N GLU A 271 -23.04 -26.16 4.54
CA GLU A 271 -23.92 -26.40 3.38
C GLU A 271 -23.65 -25.49 2.16
N ASN A 272 -24.11 -25.98 0.99
CA ASN A 272 -24.01 -25.34 -0.33
C ASN A 272 -24.81 -24.03 -0.42
N GLU A 273 -24.88 -23.39 -1.60
CA GLU A 273 -25.64 -22.15 -1.84
C GLU A 273 -27.11 -22.21 -1.37
N GLU A 274 -27.78 -23.37 -1.45
CA GLU A 274 -29.13 -23.57 -0.93
C GLU A 274 -29.21 -23.48 0.61
N GLY A 275 -28.21 -24.01 1.32
CA GLY A 275 -28.13 -23.93 2.78
C GLY A 275 -27.88 -22.50 3.27
N LYS A 276 -27.23 -21.65 2.45
CA LYS A 276 -27.09 -20.21 2.76
C LYS A 276 -28.42 -19.46 2.64
N ALA A 277 -29.24 -19.80 1.64
CA ALA A 277 -30.56 -19.22 1.48
C ALA A 277 -31.48 -19.61 2.66
N ALA A 278 -31.48 -20.89 3.04
CA ALA A 278 -32.22 -21.40 4.20
C ALA A 278 -31.75 -20.78 5.52
N LEU A 279 -30.43 -20.61 5.70
CA LEU A 279 -29.86 -19.91 6.86
C LEU A 279 -30.33 -18.45 6.94
N THR A 280 -30.29 -17.74 5.81
CA THR A 280 -30.70 -16.33 5.76
C THR A 280 -32.17 -16.21 6.14
N GLN A 281 -33.02 -17.07 5.60
CA GLN A 281 -34.44 -17.07 5.89
C GLN A 281 -34.74 -17.46 7.34
N GLY A 282 -34.09 -18.49 7.88
CA GLY A 282 -34.25 -18.88 9.29
C GLY A 282 -33.81 -17.80 10.27
N LEU A 283 -32.75 -17.04 9.95
CA LEU A 283 -32.36 -15.87 10.74
C LEU A 283 -33.38 -14.74 10.62
N THR A 284 -33.86 -14.43 9.42
CA THR A 284 -34.90 -13.40 9.23
C THR A 284 -36.18 -13.72 10.01
N ASP A 285 -36.62 -14.98 9.99
CA ASP A 285 -37.81 -15.42 10.73
C ASP A 285 -37.60 -15.32 12.24
N LEU A 286 -36.42 -15.73 12.75
CA LEU A 286 -36.09 -15.64 14.17
C LEU A 286 -36.08 -14.19 14.66
N PHE A 287 -35.51 -13.26 13.87
CA PHE A 287 -35.49 -11.84 14.20
C PHE A 287 -36.89 -11.20 14.14
N THR A 288 -37.70 -11.59 13.16
CA THR A 288 -39.07 -11.09 13.00
C THR A 288 -39.98 -11.54 14.15
N GLN A 289 -39.85 -12.80 14.60
CA GLN A 289 -40.62 -13.34 15.74
C GLN A 289 -40.35 -12.60 17.05
N GLU A 290 -39.12 -12.11 17.23
CA GLU A 290 -38.68 -11.41 18.44
C GLU A 290 -38.82 -9.89 18.35
N GLY A 291 -39.35 -9.38 17.24
CA GLY A 291 -39.51 -7.95 16.97
C GLY A 291 -38.18 -7.19 16.93
N LEU A 292 -37.07 -7.89 16.58
CA LEU A 292 -35.74 -7.31 16.51
C LEU A 292 -35.40 -6.95 15.07
N ASP A 293 -34.92 -5.72 14.87
CA ASP A 293 -34.38 -5.30 13.57
C ASP A 293 -32.87 -5.56 13.54
N LEU A 294 -32.46 -6.57 12.76
CA LEU A 294 -31.06 -6.92 12.56
C LEU A 294 -30.26 -5.76 11.96
N THR A 295 -30.87 -4.95 11.08
CA THR A 295 -30.17 -3.84 10.42
C THR A 295 -29.84 -2.74 11.41
N VAL A 296 -30.78 -2.39 12.29
CA VAL A 296 -30.57 -1.42 13.38
C VAL A 296 -29.49 -1.90 14.36
N LEU A 297 -29.58 -3.15 14.81
CA LEU A 297 -28.57 -3.73 15.72
C LEU A 297 -27.17 -3.78 15.09
N TRP A 298 -27.10 -3.99 13.78
CA TRP A 298 -25.85 -4.01 13.04
C TRP A 298 -25.22 -2.62 12.95
N ASP A 299 -26.00 -1.61 12.61
CA ASP A 299 -25.53 -0.23 12.51
C ASP A 299 -25.08 0.32 13.87
N GLU A 300 -25.81 0.01 14.94
CA GLU A 300 -25.42 0.40 16.30
C GLU A 300 -24.14 -0.30 16.77
N ALA A 301 -23.94 -1.57 16.43
CA ALA A 301 -22.72 -2.31 16.75
C ALA A 301 -21.52 -1.77 15.95
N LEU A 302 -21.73 -1.33 14.70
CA LEU A 302 -20.70 -0.66 13.91
C LEU A 302 -20.33 0.71 14.50
N ALA A 303 -21.31 1.47 15.02
CA ALA A 303 -21.08 2.75 15.67
C ALA A 303 -20.24 2.59 16.96
N GLU A 304 -20.56 1.61 17.81
CA GLU A 304 -19.82 1.32 19.04
C GLU A 304 -18.36 0.93 18.77
N MET A 305 -18.11 0.15 17.71
CA MET A 305 -16.76 -0.18 17.29
C MET A 305 -16.00 0.99 16.65
N GLY A 306 -16.69 2.04 16.22
CA GLY A 306 -16.10 3.27 15.68
C GLY A 306 -15.72 4.30 16.76
N GLU A 307 -16.32 4.21 17.96
CA GLU A 307 -16.10 5.12 19.08
C GLU A 307 -15.04 4.62 20.09
N THR A 308 -14.48 3.43 19.89
CA THR A 308 -13.39 2.92 20.72
C THR A 308 -12.03 3.46 20.24
N PRO A 309 -11.32 4.29 21.04
CA PRO A 309 -10.08 4.95 20.62
C PRO A 309 -8.90 4.00 20.39
#